data_AF-A0A7S1R9X8-F1
#
_entry.id   AF-A0A7S1R9X8-F1
#
_cell.length_a   1.000
_cell.length_b   1.000
_cell.length_c   1.000
_cell.angle_alpha   90.00
_cell.angle_beta   90.00
_cell.angle_gamma   90.00
#
_symmetry.space_group_name_H-M   'P 1'
#
loop_
_entity.id
_entity.type
_entity.pdbx_description
1 polymer ?
#
loop_
_entity_poly.entity_id
_entity_poly.type
_entity_poly.pdbx_seq_one_letter_code
_entity_poly.pdbx_strand_id
1 'polypeptide(L)'
;MRANGPPAAHLALVASSLIISVGALRLPVADPELQNLTKRGAAHLRGAQAAEAEQNSTDEENSTGAADWPVPDNRTDVQSFKAVVDCATSVQNSSCVQYATGLHNSTGRPSNVRVQNFTATSALTDEEGSNPLVFMHMPFSFGHTLERIAMMPPTSDMNEYANVMVHATAIQARTYKLVHDVQHLREDLLEFTGRPDAIFWGHAHPQLMDYTGVTGFSCPLAFTPQVYWAEEYLQSYFGKQPLVFGLLRNPYERLVSIFRSGAAGYANSSSESYSRYLDTCDVNGWVRDSLQKFTDGAGVKGKSFDSCLFFPQSAYFAGPHGIKLAVDARKFPQSMNQVLHEHGLPDLQIKEQDIVQGLAVCDHVWAGSLTANVKDLIQKVYRSDFLLLCKHFGYCDFNEPSCISGVPGNCPGKVLAKELRKAGHSKEESRNIKYRRRLMLEHDIRVPGAELDHAIRRFR
;
A
#
# COMPACT_ATOMS: atom_id res chain seq x y z
N MET A 1 -71.31 -40.46 -3.04
CA MET A 1 -70.00 -39.80 -2.88
C MET A 1 -69.00 -40.62 -3.67
N ARG A 2 -68.60 -40.11 -4.84
CA ARG A 2 -67.77 -40.72 -5.91
C ARG A 2 -66.29 -40.61 -5.52
N ALA A 3 -65.41 -41.61 -5.63
CA ALA A 3 -64.94 -42.43 -6.76
C ALA A 3 -63.73 -41.84 -7.51
N ASN A 4 -62.74 -42.73 -7.71
CA ASN A 4 -61.80 -42.85 -8.83
C ASN A 4 -60.55 -41.96 -8.92
N GLY A 5 -59.46 -42.64 -9.28
CA GLY A 5 -58.13 -42.12 -9.60
C GLY A 5 -57.99 -41.46 -10.99
N PRO A 6 -56.76 -41.38 -11.53
CA PRO A 6 -56.21 -40.23 -12.26
C PRO A 6 -56.35 -40.29 -13.80
N PRO A 7 -56.01 -39.18 -14.50
CA PRO A 7 -54.96 -39.22 -15.53
C PRO A 7 -54.06 -37.95 -15.51
N ALA A 8 -52.73 -37.99 -15.70
CA ALA A 8 -51.92 -38.14 -16.93
C ALA A 8 -51.88 -36.91 -17.87
N ALA A 9 -50.65 -36.60 -18.34
CA ALA A 9 -50.21 -35.73 -19.45
C ALA A 9 -50.24 -34.19 -19.23
N HIS A 10 -49.24 -33.36 -19.62
CA HIS A 10 -48.04 -33.52 -20.46
C HIS A 10 -47.10 -32.29 -20.29
N LEU A 11 -45.77 -32.51 -20.38
CA LEU A 11 -44.68 -31.64 -20.92
C LEU A 11 -44.46 -30.26 -20.27
N ALA A 12 -43.27 -29.71 -20.02
CA ALA A 12 -41.86 -29.87 -20.40
C ALA A 12 -41.12 -28.68 -19.70
N LEU A 13 -39.84 -28.59 -19.36
CA LEU A 13 -38.61 -29.30 -19.74
C LEU A 13 -37.52 -28.88 -18.70
N VAL A 14 -36.73 -29.86 -18.22
CA VAL A 14 -35.23 -29.84 -18.02
C VAL A 14 -34.68 -28.91 -16.92
N ALA A 15 -34.26 -29.35 -15.71
CA ALA A 15 -33.34 -30.44 -15.29
C ALA A 15 -31.90 -30.24 -15.87
N SER A 16 -30.77 -30.35 -15.17
CA SER A 16 -30.42 -31.18 -14.03
C SER A 16 -29.10 -30.68 -13.43
N SER A 17 -28.99 -30.73 -12.11
CA SER A 17 -27.71 -30.91 -11.41
C SER A 17 -27.72 -32.33 -10.84
N LEU A 18 -26.76 -33.16 -11.23
CA LEU A 18 -26.47 -34.38 -10.49
C LEU A 18 -24.97 -34.70 -10.55
N ILE A 19 -24.43 -34.86 -9.36
CA ILE A 19 -23.11 -35.37 -9.01
C ILE A 19 -23.01 -36.86 -9.39
N ILE A 20 -21.92 -37.27 -10.05
CA ILE A 20 -21.32 -38.61 -9.88
C ILE A 20 -19.79 -38.50 -9.92
N SER A 21 -19.15 -39.04 -8.89
CA SER A 21 -17.71 -39.32 -8.80
C SER A 21 -17.36 -40.67 -9.44
N VAL A 22 -16.33 -40.73 -10.28
CA VAL A 22 -15.46 -41.89 -10.59
C VAL A 22 -14.15 -41.25 -11.12
N GLY A 23 -12.94 -41.48 -10.62
CA GLY A 23 -12.25 -42.76 -10.41
C GLY A 23 -11.17 -42.89 -11.50
N ALA A 24 -9.93 -43.11 -11.05
CA ALA A 24 -8.67 -43.12 -11.79
C ALA A 24 -8.65 -43.79 -13.18
N LEU A 25 -7.89 -43.18 -14.10
CA LEU A 25 -7.23 -43.87 -15.22
C LEU A 25 -5.84 -43.26 -15.44
N ARG A 26 -4.82 -44.12 -15.33
CA ARG A 26 -3.42 -43.84 -15.67
C ARG A 26 -3.15 -44.26 -17.13
N LEU A 27 -2.11 -43.63 -17.67
CA LEU A 27 -1.19 -44.02 -18.76
C LEU A 27 -1.49 -43.46 -20.17
N PRO A 28 -0.48 -43.37 -21.07
CA PRO A 28 0.79 -42.63 -20.95
C PRO A 28 1.18 -41.94 -22.28
N VAL A 29 2.45 -41.52 -22.37
CA VAL A 29 3.28 -41.22 -23.56
C VAL A 29 3.68 -39.76 -23.69
N ALA A 30 4.99 -39.59 -23.50
CA ALA A 30 5.79 -38.40 -23.66
C ALA A 30 6.04 -38.10 -25.15
N ASP A 31 6.03 -36.81 -25.48
CA ASP A 31 6.51 -36.30 -26.76
C ASP A 31 8.02 -35.96 -26.65
N PRO A 32 8.90 -36.63 -27.43
CA PRO A 32 10.34 -36.36 -27.42
C PRO A 32 10.75 -35.05 -28.13
N GLU A 33 9.86 -34.35 -28.84
CA GLU A 33 10.23 -33.10 -29.55
C GLU A 33 10.35 -31.89 -28.62
N LEU A 34 9.73 -31.91 -27.44
CA LEU A 34 9.74 -30.77 -26.53
C LEU A 34 11.04 -30.62 -25.73
N GLN A 35 11.93 -31.62 -25.72
CA GLN A 35 13.23 -31.55 -25.03
C GLN A 35 14.39 -31.00 -25.89
N ASN A 36 14.21 -30.90 -27.21
CA ASN A 36 15.28 -30.41 -28.11
C ASN A 36 15.28 -28.89 -28.32
N LEU A 37 14.20 -28.19 -27.98
CA LEU A 37 14.13 -26.73 -28.07
C LEU A 37 14.81 -26.01 -26.90
N THR A 38 14.93 -26.65 -25.73
CA THR A 38 15.55 -26.05 -24.55
C THR A 38 17.09 -26.13 -24.57
N LYS A 39 17.69 -27.03 -25.37
CA LYS A 39 19.16 -27.19 -25.47
C LYS A 39 19.83 -26.28 -26.51
N ARG A 40 19.07 -25.64 -27.41
CA ARG A 40 19.63 -24.72 -28.43
C ARG A 40 19.65 -23.24 -28.01
N GLY A 41 18.92 -22.86 -26.96
CA GLY A 41 18.94 -21.49 -26.43
C GLY A 41 20.11 -21.16 -25.48
N ALA A 42 20.80 -22.16 -24.94
CA ALA A 42 21.81 -21.96 -23.89
C ALA A 42 23.26 -21.83 -24.40
N ALA A 43 23.49 -21.83 -25.71
CA ALA A 43 24.84 -21.83 -26.31
C ALA A 43 25.27 -20.49 -26.95
N HIS A 44 24.41 -19.46 -26.96
CA HIS A 44 24.73 -18.20 -27.68
C HIS A 44 25.11 -17.00 -26.78
N LEU A 45 25.19 -17.17 -25.46
CA LEU A 45 25.47 -16.08 -24.50
C LEU A 45 26.75 -16.28 -23.65
N ARG A 46 27.75 -17.00 -24.19
CA ARG A 46 29.07 -17.19 -23.52
C ARG A 46 30.28 -16.88 -24.40
N GLY A 47 30.17 -15.92 -25.31
CA GLY A 47 31.29 -15.53 -26.17
C GLY A 47 31.25 -14.08 -26.62
N ALA A 48 31.53 -13.15 -25.70
CA ALA A 48 31.92 -11.73 -25.89
C ALA A 48 31.59 -11.01 -24.56
N GLN A 49 32.46 -10.36 -23.80
CA GLN A 49 33.84 -9.95 -23.98
C GLN A 49 34.49 -9.92 -22.59
N ALA A 50 35.64 -10.58 -22.49
CA ALA A 50 36.69 -10.27 -21.54
C ALA A 50 37.79 -9.56 -22.34
N ALA A 51 37.95 -8.26 -22.09
CA ALA A 51 39.02 -7.33 -22.51
C ALA A 51 38.44 -5.94 -22.14
N GLU A 52 39.00 -5.09 -21.30
CA GLU A 52 40.40 -4.79 -20.97
C GLU A 52 40.48 -4.38 -19.50
N ALA A 53 41.61 -4.72 -18.87
CA ALA A 53 42.04 -4.10 -17.63
C ALA A 53 43.36 -3.37 -17.90
N GLU A 54 43.56 -2.31 -17.12
CA GLU A 54 44.85 -1.79 -16.65
C GLU A 54 45.45 -0.57 -17.39
N GLN A 55 45.38 0.61 -16.75
CA GLN A 55 46.57 1.31 -16.22
C GLN A 55 46.21 2.59 -15.42
N ASN A 56 46.77 2.65 -14.19
CA ASN A 56 47.39 3.77 -13.43
C ASN A 56 46.83 5.20 -13.50
N SER A 57 47.03 6.13 -12.54
CA SER A 57 47.38 6.27 -11.12
C SER A 57 47.52 7.81 -10.94
N THR A 58 47.41 8.35 -9.71
CA THR A 58 47.91 9.68 -9.25
C THR A 58 47.27 10.94 -9.89
N ASP A 59 46.89 12.04 -9.23
CA ASP A 59 47.28 12.72 -7.98
C ASP A 59 46.17 13.69 -7.47
N GLU A 60 46.40 14.19 -6.26
CA GLU A 60 45.71 15.26 -5.53
C GLU A 60 45.72 16.65 -6.22
N GLU A 61 44.68 17.47 -5.99
CA GLU A 61 44.73 18.79 -5.31
C GLU A 61 43.60 19.76 -5.72
N ASN A 62 43.18 20.53 -4.70
CA ASN A 62 42.34 21.74 -4.64
C ASN A 62 42.15 22.58 -5.92
N SER A 63 40.92 23.10 -6.11
CA SER A 63 40.66 24.55 -5.92
C SER A 63 39.21 24.95 -6.19
N THR A 64 38.76 25.90 -5.38
CA THR A 64 37.57 26.74 -5.50
C THR A 64 37.59 27.62 -6.74
N GLY A 65 36.46 27.77 -7.42
CA GLY A 65 36.29 28.78 -8.46
C GLY A 65 34.84 28.93 -8.91
N ALA A 66 34.16 29.93 -8.36
CA ALA A 66 32.92 30.46 -8.91
C ALA A 66 33.21 31.11 -10.26
N ALA A 67 32.41 30.80 -11.28
CA ALA A 67 32.41 31.54 -12.53
C ALA A 67 30.99 31.57 -13.12
N ASP A 68 30.53 32.80 -13.32
CA ASP A 68 29.33 33.19 -14.05
C ASP A 68 29.30 32.60 -15.47
N TRP A 69 28.12 32.20 -15.93
CA TRP A 69 27.86 31.85 -17.32
C TRP A 69 26.94 32.89 -17.98
N PRO A 70 27.17 33.22 -19.27
CA PRO A 70 26.50 34.31 -19.95
C PRO A 70 25.13 33.91 -20.48
N VAL A 71 24.25 34.90 -20.55
CA VAL A 71 22.93 34.86 -21.21
C VAL A 71 23.11 34.81 -22.73
N PRO A 72 22.45 33.88 -23.46
CA PRO A 72 22.26 34.02 -24.89
C PRO A 72 20.91 34.64 -25.25
N ASP A 73 21.01 35.50 -26.27
CA ASP A 73 20.06 36.38 -26.90
C ASP A 73 18.88 35.67 -27.60
N ASN A 74 17.81 36.44 -27.82
CA ASN A 74 16.47 36.04 -28.17
C ASN A 74 16.09 36.61 -29.55
N ARG A 75 15.98 35.78 -30.59
CA ARG A 75 15.41 36.00 -31.96
C ARG A 75 15.49 34.62 -32.66
N THR A 76 14.50 33.99 -33.29
CA THR A 76 13.36 34.31 -34.18
C THR A 76 12.46 33.05 -34.15
N ASP A 77 11.13 33.07 -34.26
CA ASP A 77 10.38 33.05 -35.52
C ASP A 77 8.85 33.16 -35.23
N VAL A 78 8.16 34.03 -35.98
CA VAL A 78 6.72 34.36 -35.82
C VAL A 78 5.81 33.68 -36.87
N GLN A 79 6.33 32.74 -37.68
CA GLN A 79 5.49 32.15 -38.75
C GLN A 79 4.71 30.88 -38.39
N SER A 80 4.93 30.26 -37.23
CA SER A 80 4.24 29.01 -36.85
C SER A 80 2.92 29.21 -36.09
N PHE A 81 2.60 30.42 -35.63
CA PHE A 81 1.44 30.65 -34.76
C PHE A 81 0.12 30.84 -35.53
N LYS A 82 0.16 31.23 -36.81
CA LYS A 82 -1.04 31.45 -37.61
C LYS A 82 -1.72 30.13 -38.04
N ALA A 83 -0.96 29.07 -38.25
CA ALA A 83 -1.50 27.75 -38.62
C ALA A 83 -2.24 27.03 -37.48
N VAL A 84 -1.90 27.34 -36.21
CA VAL A 84 -2.53 26.72 -35.04
C VAL A 84 -3.88 27.38 -34.72
N VAL A 85 -4.00 28.70 -34.92
CA VAL A 85 -5.23 29.45 -34.65
C VAL A 85 -6.32 29.14 -35.69
N ASP A 86 -5.94 28.91 -36.95
CA ASP A 86 -6.90 28.59 -38.02
C ASP A 86 -7.45 27.14 -37.93
N CYS A 87 -6.82 26.26 -37.13
CA CYS A 87 -7.29 24.90 -36.89
C CYS A 87 -8.30 24.81 -35.73
N ALA A 88 -8.24 25.74 -34.77
CA ALA A 88 -9.05 25.69 -33.54
C ALA A 88 -10.50 26.23 -33.71
N THR A 89 -10.84 26.86 -34.84
CA THR A 89 -12.15 27.49 -35.07
C THR A 89 -13.08 26.74 -36.02
N SER A 90 -12.68 25.57 -36.53
CA SER A 90 -13.52 24.72 -37.38
C SER A 90 -14.08 23.53 -36.59
N VAL A 91 -15.29 23.68 -36.07
CA VAL A 91 -16.09 22.58 -35.51
C VAL A 91 -16.62 21.74 -36.66
N GLN A 92 -15.88 20.71 -37.05
CA GLN A 92 -16.29 19.46 -37.72
C GLN A 92 -15.09 18.94 -38.54
N ASN A 93 -14.28 18.04 -37.97
CA ASN A 93 -13.70 16.87 -38.64
C ASN A 93 -12.72 16.12 -37.73
N SER A 94 -12.93 14.80 -37.61
CA SER A 94 -12.24 13.87 -36.70
C SER A 94 -10.86 13.39 -37.19
N SER A 95 -10.19 14.13 -38.07
CA SER A 95 -8.93 13.74 -38.71
C SER A 95 -7.68 14.45 -38.16
N CYS A 96 -7.81 15.36 -37.19
CA CYS A 96 -6.64 16.05 -36.59
C CYS A 96 -5.92 15.29 -35.46
N VAL A 97 -6.44 14.14 -35.02
CA VAL A 97 -5.90 13.42 -33.84
C VAL A 97 -4.55 12.74 -34.11
N GLN A 98 -4.14 12.53 -35.37
CA GLN A 98 -2.93 11.76 -35.67
C GLN A 98 -1.63 12.57 -35.80
N TYR A 99 -1.67 13.91 -35.82
CA TYR A 99 -0.45 14.72 -35.94
C TYR A 99 0.07 15.29 -34.61
N ALA A 100 -0.75 15.34 -33.55
CA ALA A 100 -0.34 15.85 -32.24
C ALA A 100 0.46 14.84 -31.39
N THR A 101 0.46 13.55 -31.76
CA THR A 101 1.13 12.47 -31.01
C THR A 101 2.62 12.31 -31.33
N GLY A 102 3.19 13.11 -32.24
CA GLY A 102 4.56 12.93 -32.74
C GLY A 102 5.64 13.87 -32.17
N LEU A 103 5.31 14.84 -31.32
CA LEU A 103 6.24 15.95 -31.01
C LEU A 103 6.43 16.29 -29.52
N HIS A 104 6.03 15.39 -28.61
CA HIS A 104 6.12 15.67 -27.17
C HIS A 104 7.38 15.14 -26.46
N ASN A 105 8.50 14.95 -27.19
CA ASN A 105 9.75 14.44 -26.61
C ASN A 105 11.02 15.18 -27.08
N SER A 106 11.02 16.52 -27.11
CA SER A 106 12.29 17.24 -27.39
C SER A 106 12.45 18.67 -26.85
N THR A 107 11.53 19.22 -26.03
CA THR A 107 11.78 20.54 -25.43
C THR A 107 11.63 20.49 -23.92
N GLY A 108 12.77 20.41 -23.22
CA GLY A 108 12.88 20.48 -21.76
C GLY A 108 12.54 21.87 -21.21
N ARG A 109 11.31 22.35 -21.42
CA ARG A 109 10.75 23.53 -20.75
C ARG A 109 9.69 23.08 -19.76
N PRO A 110 9.74 23.53 -18.49
CA PRO A 110 8.63 23.30 -17.57
C PRO A 110 7.42 24.07 -18.09
N SER A 111 6.41 23.34 -18.56
CA SER A 111 5.09 23.88 -18.79
C SER A 111 4.52 24.26 -17.41
N ASN A 112 4.43 25.56 -17.16
CA ASN A 112 3.55 26.11 -16.12
C ASN A 112 2.11 25.80 -16.52
N VAL A 113 1.66 24.57 -16.25
CA VAL A 113 0.24 24.23 -16.23
C VAL A 113 -0.34 25.02 -15.08
N ARG A 114 -0.98 26.13 -15.43
CA ARG A 114 -1.77 26.92 -14.51
C ARG A 114 -2.92 26.02 -14.07
N VAL A 115 -2.80 25.44 -12.87
CA VAL A 115 -3.90 24.79 -12.17
C VAL A 115 -5.04 25.81 -12.18
N GLN A 116 -6.10 25.54 -12.95
CA GLN A 116 -7.28 26.39 -12.92
C GLN A 116 -7.79 26.36 -11.48
N ASN A 117 -8.10 27.54 -10.93
CA ASN A 117 -8.63 27.68 -9.59
C ASN A 117 -9.80 26.71 -9.40
N PHE A 118 -9.55 25.66 -8.62
CA PHE A 118 -10.58 24.74 -8.14
C PHE A 118 -11.55 25.57 -7.31
N THR A 119 -12.72 25.83 -7.87
CA THR A 119 -13.88 26.17 -7.04
C THR A 119 -14.27 24.85 -6.39
N ALA A 120 -14.11 24.76 -5.07
CA ALA A 120 -14.55 23.64 -4.24
C ALA A 120 -16.09 23.57 -4.29
N THR A 121 -16.64 23.15 -5.42
CA THR A 121 -18.06 23.04 -5.68
C THR A 121 -18.45 21.59 -5.46
N SER A 122 -19.39 21.38 -4.53
CA SER A 122 -19.79 20.11 -3.92
C SER A 122 -18.72 19.45 -3.05
N ALA A 123 -18.48 20.05 -1.88
CA ALA A 123 -18.07 19.25 -0.74
C ALA A 123 -19.11 18.14 -0.56
N LEU A 124 -18.70 16.88 -0.70
CA LEU A 124 -19.39 15.70 -0.18
C LEU A 124 -19.88 16.04 1.24
N THR A 125 -21.13 16.48 1.35
CA THR A 125 -21.78 16.68 2.64
C THR A 125 -22.26 15.30 3.04
N ASP A 126 -21.40 14.59 3.78
CA ASP A 126 -21.91 13.63 4.75
C ASP A 126 -22.96 14.40 5.58
N GLU A 127 -24.24 14.23 5.24
CA GLU A 127 -25.33 14.80 6.02
C GLU A 127 -25.28 14.15 7.40
N GLU A 128 -24.93 14.96 8.41
CA GLU A 128 -25.37 14.94 9.81
C GLU A 128 -25.42 13.62 10.61
N GLY A 129 -24.78 12.56 10.15
CA GLY A 129 -24.20 11.55 11.03
C GLY A 129 -22.80 12.00 11.39
N SER A 130 -22.64 12.86 12.39
CA SER A 130 -21.33 13.37 12.81
C SER A 130 -20.43 12.22 13.27
N ASN A 131 -19.70 11.59 12.37
CA ASN A 131 -18.64 10.67 12.75
C ASN A 131 -17.69 11.46 13.65
N PRO A 132 -17.49 11.08 14.91
CA PRO A 132 -16.63 11.86 15.80
C PRO A 132 -15.15 11.72 15.44
N LEU A 133 -14.80 10.80 14.53
CA LEU A 133 -13.42 10.40 14.25
C LEU A 133 -13.10 10.44 12.75
N VAL A 134 -11.90 10.94 12.43
CA VAL A 134 -11.29 10.82 11.11
C VAL A 134 -9.92 10.17 11.21
N PHE A 135 -9.68 9.17 10.37
CA PHE A 135 -8.47 8.36 10.43
C PHE A 135 -7.34 8.95 9.57
N MET A 136 -6.19 9.20 10.20
CA MET A 136 -4.93 9.45 9.51
C MET A 136 -4.20 8.14 9.24
N HIS A 137 -4.18 7.69 7.99
CA HIS A 137 -3.49 6.45 7.64
C HIS A 137 -1.96 6.63 7.73
N MET A 138 -1.35 5.90 8.67
CA MET A 138 0.11 5.71 8.72
C MET A 138 0.48 4.32 8.19
N PRO A 139 1.36 4.23 7.16
CA PRO A 139 1.72 2.95 6.59
C PRO A 139 2.32 1.99 7.62
N PHE A 140 1.94 0.70 7.49
CA PHE A 140 2.40 -0.41 8.34
C PHE A 140 2.03 -0.31 9.82
N SER A 141 0.91 0.36 10.10
CA SER A 141 0.32 0.50 11.42
C SER A 141 -1.15 0.07 11.43
N PHE A 142 -1.49 -1.00 10.71
CA PHE A 142 -2.85 -1.57 10.60
C PHE A 142 -3.91 -0.67 9.96
N GLY A 143 -3.52 0.34 9.18
CA GLY A 143 -4.48 1.24 8.53
C GLY A 143 -5.50 0.51 7.65
N HIS A 144 -5.07 -0.47 6.85
CA HIS A 144 -5.98 -1.30 6.05
C HIS A 144 -6.96 -2.14 6.87
N THR A 145 -6.60 -2.51 8.11
CA THR A 145 -7.56 -3.16 9.02
C THR A 145 -8.69 -2.20 9.36
N LEU A 146 -8.36 -0.94 9.68
CA LEU A 146 -9.37 0.07 10.02
C LEU A 146 -10.25 0.43 8.83
N GLU A 147 -9.66 0.57 7.66
CA GLU A 147 -10.41 0.79 6.42
C GLU A 147 -11.38 -0.35 6.15
N ARG A 148 -10.94 -1.60 6.31
CA ARG A 148 -11.80 -2.77 6.11
C ARG A 148 -13.00 -2.75 7.05
N ILE A 149 -12.81 -2.62 8.36
CA ILE A 149 -13.93 -2.69 9.31
C ILE A 149 -14.91 -1.53 9.15
N ALA A 150 -14.41 -0.36 8.74
CA ALA A 150 -15.20 0.85 8.57
C ALA A 150 -16.06 0.80 7.29
N MET A 151 -15.53 0.13 6.26
CA MET A 151 -16.14 0.08 4.93
C MET A 151 -16.96 -1.19 4.68
N MET A 152 -16.53 -2.34 5.22
CA MET A 152 -17.10 -3.66 4.86
C MET A 152 -18.02 -4.21 5.94
N PRO A 153 -19.00 -5.05 5.59
CA PRO A 153 -19.73 -5.86 6.57
C PRO A 153 -18.79 -6.78 7.38
N PRO A 154 -19.08 -7.06 8.67
CA PRO A 154 -18.30 -8.01 9.47
C PRO A 154 -18.28 -9.45 8.93
N THR A 155 -19.18 -9.77 7.99
CA THR A 155 -19.26 -11.06 7.31
C THR A 155 -18.34 -11.16 6.09
N SER A 156 -17.80 -10.04 5.62
CA SER A 156 -16.96 -10.02 4.43
C SER A 156 -15.60 -10.63 4.67
N ASP A 157 -15.16 -11.45 3.72
CA ASP A 157 -13.85 -12.08 3.78
C ASP A 157 -12.73 -11.17 3.26
N MET A 158 -11.49 -11.66 3.34
CA MET A 158 -10.32 -10.93 2.87
C MET A 158 -10.24 -10.80 1.34
N ASN A 159 -10.85 -11.71 0.58
CA ASN A 159 -10.87 -11.65 -0.88
C ASN A 159 -11.83 -10.56 -1.36
N GLU A 160 -12.99 -10.43 -0.72
CA GLU A 160 -13.93 -9.34 -0.98
C GLU A 160 -13.26 -7.99 -0.72
N TYR A 161 -12.59 -7.83 0.42
CA TYR A 161 -11.83 -6.60 0.71
C TYR A 161 -10.74 -6.35 -0.34
N ALA A 162 -9.94 -7.37 -0.70
CA ALA A 162 -8.92 -7.23 -1.73
C ALA A 162 -9.51 -6.80 -3.08
N ASN A 163 -10.69 -7.34 -3.46
CA ASN A 163 -11.40 -6.96 -4.67
C ASN A 163 -11.86 -5.50 -4.63
N VAL A 164 -12.35 -4.99 -3.49
CA VAL A 164 -12.65 -3.56 -3.33
C VAL A 164 -11.41 -2.72 -3.57
N MET A 165 -10.29 -3.07 -2.95
CA MET A 165 -9.06 -2.27 -3.06
C MET A 165 -8.50 -2.29 -4.48
N VAL A 166 -8.55 -3.44 -5.17
CA VAL A 166 -8.18 -3.55 -6.59
C VAL A 166 -9.11 -2.71 -7.46
N HIS A 167 -10.42 -2.76 -7.19
CA HIS A 167 -11.42 -1.99 -7.94
C HIS A 167 -11.23 -0.48 -7.74
N ALA A 168 -11.06 -0.03 -6.50
CA ALA A 168 -10.75 1.35 -6.15
C ALA A 168 -9.48 1.84 -6.87
N THR A 169 -8.41 1.04 -6.84
CA THR A 169 -7.15 1.35 -7.53
C THR A 169 -7.31 1.38 -9.06
N ALA A 170 -8.10 0.46 -9.62
CA ALA A 170 -8.37 0.41 -11.05
C ALA A 170 -9.21 1.61 -11.52
N ILE A 171 -10.21 2.02 -10.73
CA ILE A 171 -10.96 3.24 -10.98
C ILE A 171 -10.02 4.43 -10.92
N GLN A 172 -9.22 4.57 -9.86
CA GLN A 172 -8.22 5.64 -9.71
C GLN A 172 -7.32 5.76 -10.94
N ALA A 173 -6.81 4.65 -11.46
CA ALA A 173 -5.96 4.64 -12.66
C ALA A 173 -6.71 5.11 -13.93
N ARG A 174 -8.04 4.91 -14.00
CA ARG A 174 -8.89 5.36 -15.11
C ARG A 174 -9.32 6.82 -14.96
N THR A 175 -9.78 7.22 -13.77
CA THR A 175 -10.24 8.60 -13.47
C THR A 175 -9.11 9.60 -13.47
N TYR A 176 -7.86 9.19 -13.26
CA TYR A 176 -6.69 10.05 -13.50
C TYR A 176 -6.64 10.64 -14.94
N LYS A 177 -7.33 10.01 -15.91
CA LYS A 177 -7.46 10.52 -17.29
C LYS A 177 -8.76 11.29 -17.54
N LEU A 178 -9.75 11.15 -16.67
CA LEU A 178 -11.08 11.73 -16.77
C LEU A 178 -11.38 12.38 -15.43
N VAL A 179 -10.76 13.54 -15.21
CA VAL A 179 -11.09 14.43 -14.10
C VAL A 179 -12.60 14.59 -14.09
N HIS A 180 -13.28 14.19 -13.01
CA HIS A 180 -14.30 15.02 -12.34
C HIS A 180 -15.28 14.30 -11.41
N ASP A 181 -15.24 12.97 -11.23
CA ASP A 181 -16.31 12.35 -10.43
C ASP A 181 -15.89 11.48 -9.24
N VAL A 182 -15.31 12.15 -8.24
CA VAL A 182 -15.08 11.59 -6.90
C VAL A 182 -16.39 11.14 -6.25
N GLN A 183 -17.52 11.76 -6.61
CA GLN A 183 -18.84 11.43 -6.10
C GLN A 183 -19.29 10.05 -6.60
N HIS A 184 -19.19 9.80 -7.91
CA HIS A 184 -19.55 8.49 -8.48
C HIS A 184 -18.67 7.37 -7.91
N LEU A 185 -17.37 7.61 -7.70
CA LEU A 185 -16.52 6.61 -7.07
C LEU A 185 -17.00 6.26 -5.66
N ARG A 186 -17.47 7.25 -4.88
CA ARG A 186 -18.06 6.96 -3.56
C ARG A 186 -19.33 6.13 -3.69
N GLU A 187 -20.21 6.48 -4.61
CA GLU A 187 -21.46 5.76 -4.86
C GLU A 187 -21.20 4.31 -5.30
N ASP A 188 -20.25 4.10 -6.22
CA ASP A 188 -19.79 2.78 -6.65
C ASP A 188 -19.24 1.96 -5.47
N LEU A 189 -18.45 2.59 -4.59
CA LEU A 189 -17.93 1.92 -3.40
C LEU A 189 -19.04 1.59 -2.38
N LEU A 190 -20.02 2.47 -2.18
CA LEU A 190 -21.17 2.20 -1.32
C LEU A 190 -22.01 1.04 -1.86
N GLU A 191 -22.27 1.02 -3.17
CA GLU A 191 -22.98 -0.08 -3.83
C GLU A 191 -22.20 -1.39 -3.69
N PHE A 192 -20.89 -1.37 -3.97
CA PHE A 192 -20.05 -2.56 -3.92
C PHE A 192 -19.96 -3.15 -2.51
N THR A 193 -19.85 -2.29 -1.49
CA THR A 193 -19.71 -2.73 -0.09
C THR A 193 -21.04 -3.19 0.52
N GLY A 194 -22.17 -2.83 -0.09
CA GLY A 194 -23.51 -3.12 0.42
C GLY A 194 -23.80 -2.46 1.77
N ARG A 195 -23.02 -1.44 2.15
CA ARG A 195 -23.13 -0.71 3.42
C ARG A 195 -23.43 0.77 3.16
N PRO A 196 -24.70 1.21 3.24
CA PRO A 196 -25.02 2.62 3.08
C PRO A 196 -24.41 3.50 4.20
N ASP A 197 -24.04 2.89 5.32
CA ASP A 197 -23.38 3.50 6.47
C ASP A 197 -21.84 3.35 6.44
N ALA A 198 -21.26 2.87 5.33
CA ALA A 198 -19.82 2.68 5.22
C ALA A 198 -19.07 4.00 5.46
N ILE A 199 -18.01 3.91 6.27
CA ILE A 199 -17.10 5.03 6.51
C ILE A 199 -15.83 4.80 5.69
N PHE A 200 -15.56 5.72 4.77
CA PHE A 200 -14.34 5.69 3.98
C PHE A 200 -13.22 6.43 4.69
N TRP A 201 -12.21 5.69 5.13
CA TRP A 201 -11.04 6.23 5.79
C TRP A 201 -9.77 5.99 4.96
N GLY A 202 -8.73 6.80 5.20
CA GLY A 202 -7.40 6.57 4.64
C GLY A 202 -7.40 6.33 3.12
N HIS A 203 -6.79 5.23 2.71
CA HIS A 203 -6.63 4.83 1.30
C HIS A 203 -7.96 4.52 0.61
N ALA A 204 -8.99 4.11 1.36
CA ALA A 204 -10.32 3.87 0.80
C ALA A 204 -11.10 5.17 0.56
N HIS A 205 -10.62 6.32 1.08
CA HIS A 205 -11.29 7.60 0.87
C HIS A 205 -11.00 8.16 -0.54
N PRO A 206 -12.02 8.39 -1.38
CA PRO A 206 -11.84 8.81 -2.78
C PRO A 206 -10.94 10.03 -2.97
N GLN A 207 -11.00 11.02 -2.08
CA GLN A 207 -10.19 12.24 -2.18
C GLN A 207 -8.71 12.04 -1.85
N LEU A 208 -8.35 10.94 -1.16
CA LEU A 208 -6.98 10.64 -0.79
C LEU A 208 -6.28 9.70 -1.78
N MET A 209 -6.97 9.36 -2.88
CA MET A 209 -6.41 8.63 -4.01
C MET A 209 -5.55 9.53 -4.92
N ASP A 210 -5.44 10.82 -4.64
CA ASP A 210 -4.50 11.67 -5.36
C ASP A 210 -3.05 11.48 -4.85
N TYR A 211 -2.10 12.11 -5.53
CA TYR A 211 -0.68 12.09 -5.18
C TYR A 211 -0.21 13.49 -4.79
N THR A 212 0.73 13.59 -3.86
CA THR A 212 1.28 14.91 -3.50
C THR A 212 2.18 15.47 -4.61
N GLY A 213 1.89 16.68 -5.10
CA GLY A 213 2.81 17.41 -5.99
C GLY A 213 3.97 18.11 -5.26
N VAL A 214 3.91 18.21 -3.93
CA VAL A 214 4.72 19.12 -3.11
C VAL A 214 6.19 18.67 -2.96
N THR A 215 6.54 17.43 -3.32
CA THR A 215 7.85 16.89 -2.94
C THR A 215 8.72 16.40 -4.09
N GLY A 216 8.29 16.57 -5.35
CA GLY A 216 8.95 15.89 -6.47
C GLY A 216 8.85 14.35 -6.38
N PHE A 217 8.08 13.83 -5.42
CA PHE A 217 7.77 12.42 -5.22
C PHE A 217 6.27 12.19 -5.46
N SER A 218 5.93 11.14 -6.21
CA SER A 218 4.54 10.72 -6.40
C SER A 218 4.13 9.78 -5.26
N CYS A 219 3.93 10.33 -4.06
CA CYS A 219 3.37 9.58 -2.94
C CYS A 219 1.84 9.72 -2.87
N PRO A 220 1.08 8.62 -2.73
CA PRO A 220 -0.35 8.71 -2.48
C PRO A 220 -0.62 9.59 -1.24
N LEU A 221 -1.62 10.46 -1.32
CA LEU A 221 -2.00 11.34 -0.22
C LEU A 221 -2.27 10.54 1.05
N ALA A 222 -3.01 9.43 0.93
CA ALA A 222 -3.32 8.53 2.04
C ALA A 222 -2.08 8.00 2.80
N PHE A 223 -0.90 7.98 2.19
CA PHE A 223 0.34 7.53 2.84
C PHE A 223 1.29 8.67 3.18
N THR A 224 0.92 9.91 2.88
CA THR A 224 1.79 11.07 3.08
C THR A 224 1.33 11.84 4.32
N PRO A 225 2.24 12.31 5.19
CA PRO A 225 1.85 13.20 6.27
C PRO A 225 1.11 14.44 5.76
N GLN A 226 0.04 14.82 6.46
CA GLN A 226 -0.84 15.93 6.08
C GLN A 226 -0.15 17.29 6.03
N VAL A 227 0.99 17.46 6.70
CA VAL A 227 1.80 18.68 6.59
C VAL A 227 2.35 18.92 5.17
N TYR A 228 2.27 17.93 4.28
CA TYR A 228 2.66 18.04 2.87
C TYR A 228 1.47 18.09 1.91
N TRP A 229 0.24 18.09 2.43
CA TRP A 229 -0.96 18.16 1.61
C TRP A 229 -1.27 19.61 1.27
N ALA A 230 -1.92 19.83 0.12
CA ALA A 230 -2.48 21.14 -0.19
C ALA A 230 -3.70 21.43 0.71
N GLU A 231 -3.96 22.71 0.96
CA GLU A 231 -4.99 23.16 1.90
C GLU A 231 -6.39 22.64 1.53
N GLU A 232 -6.68 22.53 0.24
CA GLU A 232 -7.95 21.99 -0.27
C GLU A 232 -8.22 20.55 0.20
N TYR A 233 -7.20 19.68 0.23
CA TYR A 233 -7.36 18.31 0.73
C TYR A 233 -7.49 18.28 2.24
N LEU A 234 -6.76 19.15 2.95
CA LEU A 234 -6.85 19.28 4.41
C LEU A 234 -8.25 19.68 4.84
N GLN A 235 -8.81 20.72 4.23
CA GLN A 235 -10.14 21.21 4.56
C GLN A 235 -11.21 20.21 4.15
N SER A 236 -11.07 19.58 2.99
CA SER A 236 -12.06 18.62 2.51
C SER A 236 -12.11 17.35 3.37
N TYR A 237 -10.96 16.81 3.78
CA TYR A 237 -10.90 15.56 4.53
C TYR A 237 -10.99 15.75 6.06
N PHE A 238 -10.27 16.71 6.62
CA PHE A 238 -10.22 16.94 8.08
C PHE A 238 -11.12 18.09 8.55
N GLY A 239 -11.47 19.04 7.69
CA GLY A 239 -12.08 20.32 8.10
C GLY A 239 -13.44 20.19 8.81
N LYS A 240 -14.19 19.11 8.54
CA LYS A 240 -15.50 18.85 9.18
C LYS A 240 -15.41 17.97 10.42
N GLN A 241 -14.25 17.39 10.68
CA GLN A 241 -14.10 16.28 11.63
C GLN A 241 -13.43 16.77 12.92
N PRO A 242 -14.04 16.54 14.09
CA PRO A 242 -13.55 17.17 15.32
C PRO A 242 -12.26 16.53 15.85
N LEU A 243 -12.00 15.25 15.53
CA LEU A 243 -10.88 14.52 16.11
C LEU A 243 -10.18 13.61 15.10
N VAL A 244 -8.93 13.94 14.77
CA VAL A 244 -8.04 13.10 13.96
C VAL A 244 -7.38 12.06 14.85
N PHE A 245 -7.49 10.79 14.48
CA PHE A 245 -6.84 9.69 15.18
C PHE A 245 -5.87 8.91 14.28
N GLY A 246 -4.93 8.18 14.89
CA GLY A 246 -3.99 7.33 14.16
C GLY A 246 -3.23 6.37 15.08
N LEU A 247 -2.73 5.26 14.51
CA LEU A 247 -2.02 4.24 15.29
C LEU A 247 -0.51 4.51 15.36
N LEU A 248 -0.01 4.78 16.56
CA LEU A 248 1.41 5.02 16.78
C LEU A 248 2.11 3.70 17.13
N ARG A 249 3.09 3.33 16.31
CA ARG A 249 3.84 2.06 16.41
C ARG A 249 5.30 2.30 16.79
N ASN A 250 5.90 1.37 17.52
CA ASN A 250 7.34 1.37 17.76
C ASN A 250 8.12 1.39 16.42
N PRO A 251 9.05 2.34 16.18
CA PRO A 251 9.79 2.43 14.92
C PRO A 251 10.50 1.14 14.51
N TYR A 252 11.03 0.37 15.46
CA TYR A 252 11.63 -0.93 15.17
C TYR A 252 10.62 -1.90 14.57
N GLU A 253 9.49 -2.06 15.24
CA GLU A 253 8.42 -2.96 14.81
C GLU A 253 7.82 -2.52 13.48
N ARG A 254 7.70 -1.21 13.24
CA ARG A 254 7.22 -0.67 11.96
C ARG A 254 8.16 -1.04 10.81
N LEU A 255 9.46 -0.82 10.94
CA LEU A 255 10.43 -1.16 9.91
C LEU A 255 10.50 -2.67 9.66
N VAL A 256 10.46 -3.49 10.72
CA VAL A 256 10.38 -4.94 10.57
C VAL A 256 9.08 -5.37 9.90
N SER A 257 7.96 -4.70 10.18
CA SER A 257 6.68 -4.97 9.50
C SER A 257 6.73 -4.62 8.01
N ILE A 258 7.37 -3.51 7.65
CA ILE A 258 7.61 -3.15 6.23
C ILE A 258 8.42 -4.27 5.57
N PHE A 259 9.55 -4.66 6.17
CA PHE A 259 10.38 -5.75 5.67
C PHE A 259 9.59 -7.05 5.47
N ARG A 260 8.85 -7.49 6.48
CA ARG A 260 8.14 -8.78 6.47
C ARG A 260 6.93 -8.83 5.56
N SER A 261 6.36 -7.69 5.24
CA SER A 261 5.21 -7.64 4.33
C SER A 261 5.56 -7.98 2.90
N GLY A 262 6.86 -7.96 2.55
CA GLY A 262 7.31 -8.11 1.18
C GLY A 262 6.67 -7.06 0.27
N ALA A 263 6.40 -5.84 0.76
CA ALA A 263 5.63 -4.79 0.08
C ALA A 263 6.30 -4.29 -1.19
N ALA A 264 6.23 -5.15 -2.19
CA ALA A 264 7.11 -5.11 -3.33
C ALA A 264 6.80 -3.98 -4.30
N GLY A 265 5.54 -3.56 -4.32
CA GLY A 265 5.05 -2.47 -5.15
C GLY A 265 5.34 -1.07 -4.60
N TYR A 266 5.72 -0.94 -3.32
CA TYR A 266 5.88 0.38 -2.67
C TYR A 266 7.35 0.80 -2.47
N ALA A 267 8.30 -0.02 -2.89
CA ALA A 267 9.72 0.25 -2.74
C ALA A 267 10.48 -0.38 -3.91
N ASN A 268 10.03 -0.12 -5.15
CA ASN A 268 10.68 -0.55 -6.39
C ASN A 268 11.24 -1.99 -6.31
N SER A 269 10.45 -2.91 -5.75
CA SER A 269 10.96 -4.19 -5.27
C SER A 269 10.87 -5.31 -6.30
N SER A 270 10.52 -4.96 -7.54
CA SER A 270 11.05 -5.70 -8.69
C SER A 270 12.58 -5.59 -8.78
N SER A 271 13.22 -4.69 -8.02
CA SER A 271 14.67 -4.70 -7.90
C SER A 271 15.14 -5.98 -7.21
N GLU A 272 16.02 -6.69 -7.92
CA GLU A 272 16.85 -7.81 -7.43
C GLU A 272 17.53 -7.50 -6.08
N SER A 273 17.67 -6.21 -5.74
CA SER A 273 18.22 -5.73 -4.48
C SER A 273 17.34 -5.99 -3.25
N TYR A 274 16.01 -6.08 -3.38
CA TYR A 274 15.14 -6.38 -2.23
C TYR A 274 14.96 -7.88 -2.00
N SER A 275 14.79 -8.67 -3.08
CA SER A 275 14.59 -10.11 -2.99
C SER A 275 15.74 -10.81 -2.25
N ARG A 276 17.00 -10.40 -2.47
CA ARG A 276 18.16 -10.95 -1.75
C ARG A 276 18.03 -10.88 -0.22
N TYR A 277 17.40 -9.83 0.30
CA TYR A 277 17.20 -9.66 1.74
C TYR A 277 16.07 -10.54 2.25
N LEU A 278 14.98 -10.67 1.49
CA LEU A 278 13.87 -11.55 1.84
C LEU A 278 14.27 -13.02 1.80
N ASP A 279 15.02 -13.45 0.79
CA ASP A 279 15.47 -14.84 0.61
C ASP A 279 16.32 -15.33 1.79
N THR A 280 17.07 -14.42 2.41
CA THR A 280 17.94 -14.69 3.55
C THR A 280 17.36 -14.20 4.88
N CYS A 281 16.18 -13.59 4.87
CA CYS A 281 15.57 -12.90 6.00
C CYS A 281 16.51 -11.89 6.69
N ASP A 282 17.42 -11.25 5.94
CA ASP A 282 18.38 -10.26 6.45
C ASP A 282 17.74 -8.88 6.61
N VAL A 283 16.95 -8.74 7.68
CA VAL A 283 16.32 -7.46 8.05
C VAL A 283 17.35 -6.38 8.41
N ASN A 284 18.52 -6.77 8.92
CA ASN A 284 19.54 -5.80 9.34
C ASN A 284 20.20 -5.14 8.13
N GLY A 285 20.57 -5.94 7.12
CA GLY A 285 21.07 -5.44 5.85
C GLY A 285 20.05 -4.56 5.15
N TRP A 286 18.79 -5.00 5.06
CA TRP A 286 17.74 -4.22 4.44
C TRP A 286 17.49 -2.89 5.15
N VAL A 287 17.28 -2.88 6.47
CA VAL A 287 17.00 -1.63 7.21
C VAL A 287 18.16 -0.66 7.08
N ARG A 288 19.40 -1.13 7.23
CA ARG A 288 20.59 -0.28 7.08
C ARG A 288 20.64 0.37 5.71
N ASP A 289 20.50 -0.42 4.64
CA ASP A 289 20.56 0.09 3.27
C ASP A 289 19.42 1.08 2.98
N SER A 290 18.19 0.76 3.40
CA SER A 290 17.03 1.62 3.21
C SER A 290 17.19 2.95 3.96
N LEU A 291 17.61 2.92 5.22
CA LEU A 291 17.76 4.14 6.01
C LEU A 291 18.99 4.95 5.59
N GLN A 292 20.08 4.30 5.15
CA GLN A 292 21.24 5.02 4.63
C GLN A 292 20.87 5.80 3.37
N LYS A 293 20.19 5.15 2.40
CA LYS A 293 19.64 5.80 1.21
C LYS A 293 18.67 6.94 1.58
N PHE A 294 17.84 6.75 2.59
CA PHE A 294 16.95 7.80 3.10
C PHE A 294 17.75 9.01 3.63
N THR A 295 18.79 8.79 4.44
CA THR A 295 19.59 9.85 5.05
C THR A 295 20.56 10.55 4.10
N ASP A 296 21.04 9.87 3.04
CA ASP A 296 21.99 10.41 2.06
C ASP A 296 21.37 11.44 1.10
N GLY A 297 20.12 11.84 1.37
CA GLY A 297 19.46 12.90 0.61
C GLY A 297 18.90 12.45 -0.74
N ALA A 298 18.95 11.16 -1.08
CA ALA A 298 18.06 10.61 -2.12
C ALA A 298 16.59 10.93 -1.79
N GLY A 299 16.24 11.00 -0.50
CA GLY A 299 14.90 11.40 -0.04
C GLY A 299 14.61 12.91 0.05
N VAL A 300 15.58 13.81 -0.15
CA VAL A 300 15.38 15.26 0.07
C VAL A 300 15.75 16.12 -1.16
N LYS A 301 16.66 15.64 -2.02
CA LYS A 301 17.09 16.35 -3.24
C LYS A 301 16.39 15.87 -4.51
N GLY A 302 15.10 15.50 -4.42
CA GLY A 302 14.26 15.22 -5.58
C GLY A 302 14.68 14.02 -6.43
N LYS A 303 15.47 13.07 -5.90
CA LYS A 303 15.89 11.87 -6.63
C LYS A 303 15.58 10.60 -5.84
N SER A 304 14.40 10.04 -6.12
CA SER A 304 14.09 8.61 -5.98
C SER A 304 14.45 8.02 -4.62
N PHE A 305 13.75 8.46 -3.58
CA PHE A 305 13.44 7.52 -2.51
C PHE A 305 12.02 7.03 -2.73
N ASP A 306 11.92 5.93 -3.49
CA ASP A 306 10.69 5.36 -4.06
C ASP A 306 9.71 4.78 -3.02
N SER A 307 9.73 5.28 -1.77
CA SER A 307 8.93 4.67 -0.72
C SER A 307 8.42 5.68 0.31
N CYS A 308 7.14 5.99 0.19
CA CYS A 308 6.33 6.77 1.15
C CYS A 308 6.23 6.10 2.53
N LEU A 309 6.85 4.94 2.71
CA LEU A 309 6.78 4.11 3.90
C LEU A 309 7.72 4.57 5.01
N PHE A 310 8.72 5.41 4.69
CA PHE A 310 9.78 5.77 5.63
C PHE A 310 9.59 7.12 6.31
N PHE A 311 8.51 7.84 6.01
CA PHE A 311 8.19 9.07 6.75
C PHE A 311 8.15 8.80 8.26
N PRO A 312 8.81 9.63 9.09
CA PRO A 312 8.64 9.57 10.54
C PRO A 312 7.18 9.72 10.92
N GLN A 313 6.70 8.90 11.85
CA GLN A 313 5.32 8.97 12.33
C GLN A 313 5.02 10.33 12.95
N SER A 314 6.03 11.00 13.53
CA SER A 314 5.87 12.33 14.11
C SER A 314 5.39 13.39 13.11
N ALA A 315 5.64 13.22 11.82
CA ALA A 315 5.14 14.13 10.80
C ALA A 315 3.60 14.08 10.69
N TYR A 316 2.98 12.91 10.93
CA TYR A 316 1.52 12.75 10.91
C TYR A 316 0.84 13.36 12.15
N PHE A 317 1.59 13.63 13.21
CA PHE A 317 1.12 14.32 14.42
C PHE A 317 1.28 15.85 14.35
N ALA A 318 2.03 16.35 13.36
CA ALA A 318 2.39 17.76 13.27
C ALA A 318 1.25 18.63 12.67
N GLY A 319 1.28 19.92 12.96
CA GLY A 319 0.36 20.89 12.36
C GLY A 319 -1.08 20.84 12.92
N PRO A 320 -1.96 21.72 12.38
CA PRO A 320 -3.34 21.87 12.87
C PRO A 320 -4.16 20.60 12.67
N HIS A 321 -4.04 19.95 11.51
CA HIS A 321 -4.77 18.72 11.15
C HIS A 321 -4.04 17.42 11.52
N GLY A 322 -2.96 17.49 12.31
CA GLY A 322 -2.25 16.30 12.76
C GLY A 322 -3.04 15.47 13.77
N ILE A 323 -2.65 14.19 13.90
CA ILE A 323 -3.26 13.25 14.84
C ILE A 323 -3.30 13.85 16.25
N LYS A 324 -4.49 13.88 16.83
CA LYS A 324 -4.74 14.33 18.20
C LYS A 324 -5.03 13.16 19.15
N LEU A 325 -5.61 12.08 18.63
CA LEU A 325 -5.86 10.85 19.37
C LEU A 325 -4.90 9.74 18.91
N ALA A 326 -3.88 9.48 19.72
CA ALA A 326 -2.92 8.40 19.47
C ALA A 326 -3.47 7.05 19.94
N VAL A 327 -3.51 6.06 19.05
CA VAL A 327 -3.89 4.68 19.37
C VAL A 327 -2.63 3.83 19.52
N ASP A 328 -2.55 3.08 20.62
CA ASP A 328 -1.38 2.26 20.94
C ASP A 328 -1.33 0.99 20.07
N ALA A 329 -0.46 0.97 19.06
CA ALA A 329 -0.32 -0.20 18.20
C ALA A 329 0.24 -1.44 18.93
N ARG A 330 0.97 -1.27 20.05
CA ARG A 330 1.50 -2.40 20.84
C ARG A 330 0.38 -3.24 21.45
N LYS A 331 -0.77 -2.62 21.73
CA LYS A 331 -1.97 -3.22 22.32
C LYS A 331 -3.09 -3.46 21.30
N PHE A 332 -2.76 -3.48 20.01
CA PHE A 332 -3.74 -3.75 18.96
C PHE A 332 -4.17 -5.24 18.97
N PRO A 333 -5.47 -5.57 18.74
CA PRO A 333 -6.58 -4.67 18.41
C PRO A 333 -7.30 -4.02 19.62
N GLN A 334 -6.96 -4.41 20.85
CA GLN A 334 -7.71 -4.00 22.05
C GLN A 334 -7.74 -2.48 22.25
N SER A 335 -6.61 -1.80 22.07
CA SER A 335 -6.51 -0.33 22.18
C SER A 335 -7.40 0.41 21.19
N MET A 336 -7.51 -0.09 19.95
CA MET A 336 -8.37 0.51 18.95
C MET A 336 -9.85 0.23 19.23
N ASN A 337 -10.18 -1.01 19.64
CA ASN A 337 -11.56 -1.35 20.03
C ASN A 337 -12.06 -0.49 21.20
N GLN A 338 -11.18 -0.16 22.14
CA GLN A 338 -11.50 0.78 23.22
C GLN A 338 -11.84 2.16 22.65
N VAL A 339 -11.00 2.70 21.76
CA VAL A 339 -11.25 4.01 21.13
C VAL A 339 -12.55 4.02 20.33
N LEU A 340 -12.81 2.98 19.52
CA LEU A 340 -14.06 2.87 18.76
C LEU A 340 -15.27 2.86 19.69
N HIS A 341 -15.21 2.11 20.79
CA HIS A 341 -16.30 2.06 21.77
C HIS A 341 -16.52 3.42 22.47
N GLU A 342 -15.45 4.06 22.95
CA GLU A 342 -15.50 5.35 23.65
C GLU A 342 -16.03 6.49 22.77
N HIS A 343 -15.87 6.36 21.45
CA HIS A 343 -16.34 7.32 20.46
C HIS A 343 -17.63 6.88 19.74
N GLY A 344 -18.41 5.96 20.33
CA GLY A 344 -19.76 5.64 19.82
C GLY A 344 -19.77 4.84 18.51
N LEU A 345 -18.69 4.11 18.21
CA LEU A 345 -18.57 3.22 17.05
C LEU A 345 -18.40 1.74 17.47
N PRO A 346 -19.23 1.19 18.39
CA PRO A 346 -19.05 -0.17 18.89
C PRO A 346 -19.21 -1.25 17.81
N ASP A 347 -19.97 -0.95 16.74
CA ASP A 347 -20.22 -1.89 15.64
C ASP A 347 -18.98 -2.10 14.75
N LEU A 348 -17.97 -1.25 14.87
CA LEU A 348 -16.69 -1.37 14.17
C LEU A 348 -15.67 -2.22 14.95
N GLN A 349 -16.10 -3.08 15.89
CA GLN A 349 -15.19 -3.88 16.69
C GLN A 349 -14.31 -4.80 15.81
N ILE A 350 -12.99 -4.63 15.93
CA ILE A 350 -11.97 -5.43 15.25
C ILE A 350 -11.87 -6.79 15.93
N LYS A 351 -12.10 -7.84 15.16
CA LYS A 351 -11.85 -9.24 15.53
C LYS A 351 -10.54 -9.71 14.90
N GLU A 352 -10.08 -10.87 15.33
CA GLU A 352 -8.80 -11.44 14.85
C GLU A 352 -8.79 -11.66 13.34
N GLN A 353 -9.91 -12.14 12.78
CA GLN A 353 -10.09 -12.31 11.33
C GLN A 353 -10.20 -10.99 10.55
N ASP A 354 -10.39 -9.86 11.24
CA ASP A 354 -10.51 -8.55 10.61
C ASP A 354 -9.15 -7.96 10.25
N ILE A 355 -8.10 -8.46 10.89
CA ILE A 355 -6.76 -7.90 10.85
C ILE A 355 -6.10 -8.18 9.50
N VAL A 356 -6.07 -7.14 8.66
CA VAL A 356 -5.33 -7.11 7.40
C VAL A 356 -3.84 -7.03 7.70
N GLN A 357 -3.12 -8.12 7.46
CA GLN A 357 -1.66 -8.18 7.52
C GLN A 357 -1.12 -8.52 6.14
N GLY A 358 0.03 -7.94 5.78
CA GLY A 358 0.78 -8.41 4.62
C GLY A 358 1.17 -9.88 4.79
N LEU A 359 1.33 -10.59 3.67
CA LEU A 359 1.85 -11.97 3.68
C LEU A 359 3.17 -11.98 4.46
N ALA A 360 3.14 -12.59 5.64
CA ALA A 360 4.27 -12.57 6.55
C ALA A 360 5.37 -13.51 6.05
N VAL A 361 6.29 -12.97 5.25
CA VAL A 361 7.58 -13.63 5.02
C VAL A 361 8.48 -13.40 6.25
N CYS A 362 9.40 -14.33 6.50
CA CYS A 362 10.35 -14.24 7.62
C CYS A 362 9.69 -14.05 9.00
N ASP A 363 8.71 -14.90 9.34
CA ASP A 363 7.91 -14.82 10.57
C ASP A 363 8.69 -14.94 11.90
N HIS A 364 9.95 -15.38 11.83
CA HIS A 364 10.88 -15.46 12.94
C HIS A 364 11.63 -14.14 13.21
N VAL A 365 11.57 -13.18 12.27
CA VAL A 365 12.17 -11.85 12.41
C VAL A 365 11.20 -10.90 13.13
N TRP A 366 11.72 -10.14 14.09
CA TRP A 366 10.97 -9.16 14.89
C TRP A 366 11.91 -8.03 15.35
N ALA A 367 11.42 -7.00 16.07
CA ALA A 367 12.27 -5.89 16.52
C ALA A 367 13.47 -6.33 17.39
N GLY A 368 13.36 -7.46 18.09
CA GLY A 368 14.47 -8.04 18.85
C GLY A 368 15.57 -8.67 17.98
N SER A 369 15.32 -8.91 16.68
CA SER A 369 16.31 -9.41 15.71
C SER A 369 17.23 -8.31 15.17
N LEU A 370 16.94 -7.04 15.45
CA LEU A 370 17.76 -5.92 15.02
C LEU A 370 19.03 -5.82 15.87
N THR A 371 20.18 -5.70 15.22
CA THR A 371 21.48 -5.52 15.86
C THR A 371 21.61 -4.11 16.45
N ALA A 372 22.52 -3.93 17.42
CA ALA A 372 22.71 -2.66 18.12
C ALA A 372 22.99 -1.49 17.16
N ASN A 373 23.90 -1.67 16.20
CA ASN A 373 24.23 -0.64 15.21
C ASN A 373 23.04 -0.25 14.32
N VAL A 374 22.17 -1.20 13.95
CA VAL A 374 20.96 -0.90 13.18
C VAL A 374 19.94 -0.19 14.07
N LYS A 375 19.81 -0.58 15.34
CA LYS A 375 18.97 0.12 16.30
C LYS A 375 19.40 1.57 16.51
N ASP A 376 20.70 1.84 16.58
CA ASP A 376 21.25 3.19 16.71
C ASP A 376 20.90 4.05 15.49
N LEU A 377 21.01 3.48 14.28
CA LEU A 377 20.61 4.16 13.04
C LEU A 377 19.11 4.50 13.04
N ILE A 378 18.26 3.55 13.43
CA ILE A 378 16.80 3.77 13.54
C ILE A 378 16.50 4.85 14.59
N GLN A 379 17.13 4.81 15.77
CA GLN A 379 16.96 5.84 16.80
C GLN A 379 17.40 7.22 16.31
N LYS A 380 18.46 7.30 15.52
CA LYS A 380 18.92 8.56 14.91
C LYS A 380 17.85 9.14 13.96
N VAL A 381 17.27 8.30 13.09
CA VAL A 381 16.28 8.75 12.10
C VAL A 381 14.91 9.04 12.74
N TYR A 382 14.45 8.18 13.65
CA TYR A 382 13.09 8.19 14.20
C TYR A 382 13.03 8.63 15.67
N ARG A 383 13.99 9.42 16.14
CA ARG A 383 14.05 9.89 17.54
C ARG A 383 12.73 10.50 18.01
N SER A 384 12.11 11.33 17.18
CA SER A 384 10.83 11.99 17.47
C SER A 384 9.68 11.01 17.67
N ASP A 385 9.66 9.89 16.94
CA ASP A 385 8.64 8.85 17.08
C ASP A 385 8.76 8.14 18.43
N PHE A 386 9.98 7.86 18.89
CA PHE A 386 10.21 7.30 20.23
C PHE A 386 9.77 8.26 21.34
N LEU A 387 10.04 9.56 21.18
CA LEU A 387 9.55 10.59 22.11
C LEU A 387 8.02 10.66 22.13
N LEU A 388 7.36 10.50 20.98
CA LEU A 388 5.90 10.42 20.92
C LEU A 388 5.35 9.19 21.67
N LEU A 389 5.98 8.03 21.52
CA LEU A 389 5.58 6.81 22.25
C LEU A 389 5.73 6.99 23.76
N CYS A 390 6.82 7.59 24.21
CA CYS A 390 7.02 7.93 25.61
C CYS A 390 5.94 8.91 26.11
N LYS A 391 5.67 9.97 25.34
CA LYS A 391 4.65 10.99 25.66
C LYS A 391 3.24 10.40 25.78
N HIS A 392 2.83 9.57 24.83
CA HIS A 392 1.44 9.09 24.76
C HIS A 392 1.18 7.83 25.59
N PHE A 393 2.17 6.95 25.75
CA PHE A 393 1.96 5.63 26.35
C PHE A 393 2.98 5.27 27.45
N GLY A 394 3.93 6.17 27.77
CA GLY A 394 4.96 5.91 28.79
C GLY A 394 6.07 4.95 28.34
N TYR A 395 6.13 4.59 27.06
CA TYR A 395 7.18 3.74 26.50
C TYR A 395 8.47 4.54 26.28
N CYS A 396 9.21 4.79 27.37
CA CYS A 396 10.38 5.66 27.36
C CYS A 396 11.72 4.92 27.24
N ASP A 397 11.74 3.59 27.30
CA ASP A 397 12.93 2.80 26.98
C ASP A 397 13.05 2.61 25.46
N PHE A 398 13.94 3.38 24.85
CA PHE A 398 14.16 3.34 23.40
C PHE A 398 14.84 2.06 22.93
N ASN A 399 15.40 1.26 23.85
CA ASN A 399 16.06 0.00 23.54
C ASN A 399 15.14 -1.22 23.69
N GLU A 400 13.95 -1.04 24.29
CA GLU A 400 13.01 -2.12 24.54
C GLU A 400 12.57 -2.77 23.21
N PRO A 401 12.89 -4.06 22.97
CA PRO A 401 12.30 -4.77 21.85
C PRO A 401 10.81 -4.99 22.16
N SER A 402 9.93 -4.51 21.29
CA SER A 402 8.50 -4.74 21.39
C SER A 402 8.06 -5.73 20.32
N CYS A 403 6.89 -6.34 20.50
CA CYS A 403 6.17 -7.04 19.45
C CYS A 403 4.67 -6.94 19.76
N ILE A 404 3.83 -7.10 18.74
CA ILE A 404 2.39 -6.89 18.86
C ILE A 404 1.71 -8.24 19.09
N SER A 405 1.51 -8.61 20.36
CA SER A 405 1.07 -9.95 20.75
C SER A 405 -0.39 -10.25 20.44
N GLY A 406 -1.23 -9.21 20.33
CA GLY A 406 -2.63 -9.34 19.94
C GLY A 406 -2.85 -9.59 18.44
N VAL A 407 -1.77 -9.60 17.66
CA VAL A 407 -1.80 -9.73 16.21
C VAL A 407 -1.12 -11.04 15.79
N PRO A 408 -1.85 -12.00 15.21
CA PRO A 408 -1.28 -13.28 14.77
C PRO A 408 -0.09 -13.06 13.84
N GLY A 409 0.98 -13.84 14.03
CA GLY A 409 2.16 -13.73 13.19
C GLY A 409 3.13 -12.60 13.57
N ASN A 410 2.71 -11.53 14.25
CA ASN A 410 3.62 -10.38 14.51
C ASN A 410 4.74 -10.72 15.52
N CYS A 411 4.45 -11.50 16.56
CA CYS A 411 5.46 -11.97 17.51
C CYS A 411 5.96 -13.39 17.19
N PRO A 412 7.28 -13.69 17.28
CA PRO A 412 7.76 -15.06 17.25
C PRO A 412 7.17 -15.89 18.41
N GLY A 413 6.89 -17.18 18.19
CA GLY A 413 6.18 -18.01 19.17
C GLY A 413 6.87 -18.13 20.54
N LYS A 414 8.20 -17.99 20.61
CA LYS A 414 8.94 -17.94 21.88
C LYS A 414 8.72 -16.61 22.63
N VAL A 415 8.71 -15.50 21.91
CA VAL A 415 8.47 -14.15 22.44
C VAL A 415 7.03 -14.03 22.92
N LEU A 416 6.07 -14.45 22.09
CA LEU A 416 4.66 -14.46 22.45
C LEU A 416 4.40 -15.23 23.75
N ALA A 417 5.00 -16.41 23.92
CA ALA A 417 4.86 -17.18 25.15
C ALA A 417 5.44 -16.47 26.39
N LYS A 418 6.49 -15.67 26.22
CA LYS A 418 7.08 -14.87 27.31
C LYS A 418 6.16 -13.70 27.67
N GLU A 419 5.64 -12.99 26.67
CA GLU A 419 4.76 -11.83 26.88
C GLU A 419 3.41 -12.25 27.48
N LEU A 420 2.81 -13.35 27.01
CA LEU A 420 1.58 -13.89 27.60
C LEU A 420 1.76 -14.26 29.09
N ARG A 421 2.89 -14.86 29.46
CA ARG A 421 3.20 -15.16 30.86
C ARG A 421 3.35 -13.89 31.72
N LYS A 422 3.98 -12.84 31.18
CA LYS A 422 4.08 -11.54 31.89
C LYS A 422 2.71 -10.91 32.10
N ALA A 423 1.80 -11.08 31.15
CA ALA A 423 0.41 -10.63 31.25
C ALA A 423 -0.47 -11.50 32.18
N GLY A 424 0.11 -12.50 32.85
CA GLY A 424 -0.63 -13.35 33.79
C GLY A 424 -1.41 -14.50 33.15
N HIS A 425 -1.27 -14.74 31.84
CA HIS A 425 -1.92 -15.86 31.19
C HIS A 425 -1.36 -17.21 31.66
N SER A 426 -2.24 -18.19 31.79
CA SER A 426 -1.87 -19.54 32.18
C SER A 426 -1.00 -20.21 31.10
N LYS A 427 -0.26 -21.25 31.50
CA LYS A 427 0.49 -22.08 30.54
C LYS A 427 -0.42 -22.72 29.49
N GLU A 428 -1.68 -23.00 29.84
CA GLU A 428 -2.67 -23.61 28.97
C GLU A 428 -3.22 -22.61 27.94
N GLU A 429 -3.54 -21.38 28.36
CA GLU A 429 -3.91 -20.28 27.45
C GLU A 429 -2.79 -20.00 26.44
N SER A 430 -1.54 -19.99 26.92
CA SER A 430 -0.36 -19.84 26.06
C SER A 430 -0.19 -20.98 25.05
N ARG A 431 -0.61 -22.22 25.39
CA ARG A 431 -0.61 -23.36 24.46
C ARG A 431 -1.75 -23.27 23.45
N ASN A 432 -2.95 -22.88 23.89
CA ASN A 432 -4.11 -22.72 23.02
C ASN A 432 -3.90 -21.64 21.96
N ILE A 433 -3.29 -20.50 22.33
CA ILE A 433 -2.94 -19.43 21.37
C ILE A 433 -1.94 -19.94 20.33
N LYS A 434 -0.91 -20.71 20.74
CA LYS A 434 0.03 -21.33 19.79
C LYS A 434 -0.65 -22.33 18.86
N TYR A 435 -1.58 -23.13 19.39
CA TYR A 435 -2.32 -24.12 18.62
C TYR A 435 -3.23 -23.47 17.59
N ARG A 436 -4.00 -22.43 17.97
CA ARG A 436 -4.82 -21.65 17.02
C ARG A 436 -3.97 -21.03 15.92
N ARG A 437 -2.81 -20.46 16.24
CA ARG A 437 -1.88 -19.94 15.23
C ARG A 437 -1.42 -21.03 14.26
N ARG A 438 -1.10 -22.21 14.77
CA ARG A 438 -0.70 -23.34 13.92
C ARG A 438 -1.82 -23.75 12.97
N LEU A 439 -3.05 -23.87 13.49
CA LEU A 439 -4.22 -24.16 12.65
C LEU A 439 -4.47 -23.08 11.60
N MET A 440 -4.33 -21.80 11.95
CA MET A 440 -4.45 -20.72 10.95
C MET A 440 -3.37 -20.85 9.88
N LEU A 441 -2.11 -21.06 10.24
CA LEU A 441 -1.04 -21.22 9.24
C LEU A 441 -1.18 -22.51 8.40
N GLU A 442 -1.85 -23.55 8.92
CA GLU A 442 -2.08 -24.82 8.23
C GLU A 442 -3.37 -24.81 7.38
N HIS A 443 -4.36 -23.98 7.71
CA HIS A 443 -5.65 -23.87 7.02
C HIS A 443 -5.83 -22.60 6.19
N ASP A 444 -4.99 -21.58 6.38
CA ASP A 444 -4.96 -20.43 5.49
C ASP A 444 -4.40 -20.90 4.15
N ILE A 445 -5.32 -20.95 3.19
CA ILE A 445 -5.15 -21.49 1.85
C ILE A 445 -3.93 -20.80 1.25
N ARG A 446 -2.83 -21.56 1.13
CA ARG A 446 -1.86 -21.26 0.07
C ARG A 446 -2.67 -21.31 -1.21
N VAL A 447 -3.07 -20.15 -1.74
CA VAL A 447 -3.43 -20.05 -3.15
C VAL A 447 -2.19 -20.59 -3.85
N PRO A 448 -2.24 -21.76 -4.51
CA PRO A 448 -1.08 -22.27 -5.20
C PRO A 448 -0.66 -21.17 -6.16
N GLY A 449 0.60 -20.72 -6.14
CA GLY A 449 1.03 -19.59 -6.97
C GLY A 449 0.65 -19.72 -8.45
N ALA A 450 0.41 -20.94 -8.92
CA ALA A 450 -0.13 -21.24 -10.25
C ALA A 450 -1.56 -20.70 -10.51
N GLU A 451 -2.46 -20.67 -9.52
CA GLU A 451 -3.83 -20.18 -9.69
C GLU A 451 -3.90 -18.64 -9.72
N LEU A 452 -3.08 -17.97 -8.91
CA LEU A 452 -2.96 -16.51 -8.95
C LEU A 452 -2.32 -16.04 -10.27
N ASP A 453 -1.27 -16.71 -10.73
CA ASP A 453 -0.66 -16.46 -12.05
C ASP A 453 -1.62 -16.76 -13.21
N HIS A 454 -2.55 -17.70 -13.04
CA HIS A 454 -3.59 -17.98 -14.02
C HIS A 454 -4.67 -16.89 -14.02
N ALA A 455 -5.12 -16.43 -12.84
CA ALA A 455 -6.09 -15.34 -12.71
C ALA A 455 -5.55 -14.02 -13.29
N ILE A 456 -4.29 -13.68 -13.00
CA ILE A 456 -3.60 -12.50 -13.56
C ILE A 456 -3.48 -12.60 -15.09
N ARG A 457 -3.21 -13.79 -15.64
CA ARG A 457 -3.17 -14.03 -17.09
C ARG A 457 -4.54 -14.03 -17.78
N ARG A 458 -5.64 -14.23 -17.04
CA ARG A 458 -7.00 -14.11 -17.56
C ARG A 458 -7.51 -12.67 -17.52
N PHE A 459 -6.98 -11.87 -16.59
CA PHE A 459 -7.35 -10.48 -16.40
C PHE A 459 -6.57 -9.54 -17.34
N ARG A 460 -5.32 -9.86 -17.65
CA ARG A 460 -4.57 -9.28 -18.78
C ARG A 460 -5.10 -9.81 -20.10
#